data_AF-A0A3A0FVJ4-F1
#
_entry.id   AF-A0A3A0FVJ4-F1
#
_cell.length_a   1.000
_cell.length_b   1.000
_cell.length_c   1.000
_cell.angle_alpha   90.00
_cell.angle_beta   90.00
_cell.angle_gamma   90.00
#
_symmetry.space_group_name_H-M   'P 1'
#
loop_
_entity.id
_entity.type
_entity.pdbx_description
1 polymer ?
#
loop_
_entity_poly.entity_id
_entity_poly.type
_entity_poly.pdbx_seq_one_letter_code
_entity_poly.pdbx_strand_id
1 'polypeptide(L)'
;MELESVNFSYWILQTAAMLLTCLLIPRLTVTGPISALITVLVMGFINAHLWNTALFFNIPDTLTLQVAVIFIVNGLIFWTVVKILPGISVQGFLPALIAPIVFTFCSMMIDRYASQVDWVALFKTIKQTASQLRSHLEDTPAQKNFLKHDPAPDTDE
;
A
#
# COMPACT_ATOMS: atom_id res chain seq x y z
N MET A 1 -25.70 -13.01 -1.29
CA MET A 1 -24.30 -13.31 -0.92
C MET A 1 -23.51 -13.32 -2.22
N GLU A 2 -23.48 -12.17 -2.88
CA GLU A 2 -22.60 -11.96 -4.03
C GLU A 2 -21.20 -11.84 -3.44
N LEU A 3 -20.28 -12.68 -3.88
CA LEU A 3 -18.88 -12.55 -3.48
C LEU A 3 -18.39 -11.25 -4.10
N GLU A 4 -18.38 -10.17 -3.30
CA GLU A 4 -17.79 -8.90 -3.70
C GLU A 4 -16.43 -9.20 -4.34
N SER A 5 -16.29 -8.87 -5.62
CA SER A 5 -15.04 -9.02 -6.34
C SER A 5 -13.97 -8.28 -5.55
N VAL A 6 -13.01 -9.03 -4.99
CA VAL A 6 -11.93 -8.46 -4.19
C VAL A 6 -11.26 -7.37 -5.02
N ASN A 7 -11.47 -6.11 -4.63
CA ASN A 7 -11.02 -4.95 -5.37
C ASN A 7 -9.51 -4.79 -5.17
N PHE A 8 -8.69 -5.57 -5.87
CA PHE A 8 -7.22 -5.54 -5.76
C PHE A 8 -6.65 -4.12 -5.96
N SER A 9 -7.27 -3.34 -6.84
CA SER A 9 -6.91 -1.93 -7.08
C SER A 9 -7.05 -1.07 -5.82
N TYR A 10 -8.09 -1.31 -5.01
CA TYR A 10 -8.31 -0.58 -3.75
C TYR A 10 -7.15 -0.81 -2.78
N TRP A 11 -6.74 -2.06 -2.57
CA TRP A 11 -5.63 -2.39 -1.66
C TRP A 11 -4.30 -1.78 -2.09
N ILE A 12 -4.02 -1.75 -3.39
CA ILE A 12 -2.82 -1.11 -3.95
C ILE A 12 -2.84 0.40 -3.69
N LEU A 13 -3.96 1.04 -3.99
CA LEU A 13 -4.13 2.48 -3.82
C LEU A 13 -4.04 2.90 -2.35
N GLN A 14 -4.62 2.07 -1.49
CA GLN A 14 -4.58 2.25 -0.04
C GLN A 14 -3.16 2.06 0.52
N THR A 15 -2.39 1.12 -0.05
CA THR A 15 -0.96 0.95 0.26
C THR A 15 -0.13 2.17 -0.16
N ALA A 16 -0.40 2.72 -1.34
CA ALA A 16 0.24 3.95 -1.79
C ALA A 16 -0.10 5.13 -0.84
N ALA A 17 -1.34 5.22 -0.37
CA ALA A 17 -1.75 6.22 0.61
C ALA A 17 -1.01 6.07 1.94
N MET A 18 -0.81 4.84 2.42
CA MET A 18 -0.04 4.56 3.62
C MET A 18 1.44 4.93 3.48
N LEU A 19 2.05 4.60 2.34
CA LEU A 19 3.43 4.99 2.05
C LEU A 19 3.59 6.51 2.03
N LEU A 20 2.67 7.23 1.40
CA LEU A 20 2.66 8.69 1.39
C LEU A 20 2.49 9.25 2.81
N THR A 21 1.63 8.63 3.62
CA THR A 21 1.42 9.01 5.02
C THR A 21 2.69 8.85 5.86
N CYS A 22 3.43 7.74 5.68
CA CYS A 22 4.71 7.53 6.33
C CYS A 22 5.74 8.59 5.91
N LEU A 23 5.72 9.02 4.65
CA LEU A 23 6.61 10.08 4.18
C LEU A 23 6.27 11.46 4.75
N LEU A 24 4.98 11.74 4.98
CA LEU A 24 4.48 13.00 5.54
C LEU A 24 4.69 13.10 7.05
N ILE A 25 4.70 11.97 7.77
CA ILE A 25 4.88 11.93 9.22
C ILE A 25 6.32 11.53 9.52
N PRO A 26 7.24 12.47 9.83
CA PRO A 26 8.66 12.16 10.05
C PRO A 26 8.90 11.23 11.25
N ARG A 27 7.91 11.09 12.14
CA ARG A 27 7.95 10.19 13.30
C ARG A 27 7.39 8.80 13.01
N LEU A 28 6.98 8.51 11.77
CA LEU A 28 6.48 7.21 11.31
C LEU A 28 7.44 6.68 10.25
N THR A 29 8.25 5.69 10.60
CA THR A 29 9.22 5.10 9.69
C THR A 29 8.71 3.76 9.17
N VAL A 30 8.97 3.50 7.88
CA VAL A 30 8.64 2.24 7.24
C VAL A 30 9.87 1.71 6.51
N THR A 31 10.15 0.41 6.65
CA THR A 31 11.35 -0.22 6.10
C THR A 31 11.22 -0.49 4.60
N GLY A 32 9.99 -0.61 4.08
CA GLY A 32 9.76 -0.78 2.65
C GLY A 32 8.29 -0.88 2.25
N PRO A 33 8.01 -0.99 0.94
CA PRO A 33 6.65 -1.06 0.39
C PRO A 33 5.88 -2.31 0.87
N ILE A 34 6.58 -3.43 1.10
CA ILE A 34 5.96 -4.67 1.60
C ILE A 34 5.43 -4.48 3.03
N SER A 35 6.17 -3.81 3.90
CA SER A 35 5.73 -3.52 5.27
C SER A 35 4.52 -2.59 5.29
N ALA A 36 4.47 -1.60 4.40
CA ALA A 36 3.29 -0.75 4.24
C ALA A 36 2.06 -1.53 3.76
N LEU A 37 2.22 -2.44 2.80
CA LEU A 37 1.14 -3.31 2.32
C LEU A 37 0.60 -4.18 3.46
N ILE A 38 1.47 -4.83 4.23
CA ILE A 38 1.06 -5.66 5.38
C ILE A 38 0.33 -4.80 6.41
N THR A 39 0.81 -3.59 6.68
CA THR A 39 0.14 -2.65 7.60
C THR A 39 -1.26 -2.32 7.13
N VAL A 40 -1.44 -1.97 5.84
CA VAL A 40 -2.76 -1.67 5.28
C VAL A 40 -3.66 -2.90 5.26
N LEU A 41 -3.12 -4.09 5.00
CA LEU A 41 -3.87 -5.33 5.01
C LEU A 41 -4.39 -5.64 6.41
N VAL A 42 -3.53 -5.56 7.43
CA VAL A 42 -3.90 -5.75 8.83
C VAL A 42 -4.89 -4.68 9.28
N MET A 43 -4.66 -3.42 8.92
CA MET A 43 -5.57 -2.33 9.28
C MET A 43 -6.94 -2.46 8.60
N GLY A 44 -6.97 -2.88 7.33
CA GLY A 44 -8.20 -3.17 6.59
C GLY A 44 -8.97 -4.35 7.20
N PHE A 45 -8.27 -5.40 7.60
CA PHE A 45 -8.87 -6.53 8.30
C PHE A 45 -9.47 -6.13 9.65
N ILE A 46 -8.73 -5.33 10.43
CA ILE A 46 -9.21 -4.80 11.70
C ILE A 46 -10.45 -3.92 11.46
N ASN A 47 -10.40 -2.99 10.52
CA ASN A 47 -11.55 -2.14 10.19
C ASN A 47 -12.79 -2.95 9.75
N ALA A 48 -12.61 -4.03 8.99
CA ALA A 48 -13.71 -4.91 8.60
C ALA A 48 -14.36 -5.61 9.81
N HIS A 49 -13.57 -5.95 10.84
CA HIS A 49 -14.09 -6.59 12.05
C HIS A 49 -14.67 -5.60 13.07
N LEU A 50 -14.04 -4.42 13.20
CA LEU A 50 -14.50 -3.35 14.07
C LEU A 50 -15.89 -2.85 13.69
N TRP A 51 -16.17 -2.68 12.39
CA TRP A 51 -17.48 -2.18 11.95
C TRP A 51 -18.62 -3.14 12.22
N ASN A 52 -18.38 -4.46 12.13
CA ASN A 52 -19.37 -5.47 12.49
C ASN A 52 -19.68 -5.44 14.02
N THR A 53 -18.68 -5.04 14.83
CA THR A 53 -18.81 -4.94 16.29
C THR A 53 -19.37 -3.59 16.73
N ALA A 54 -19.14 -2.51 15.97
CA ALA A 54 -19.65 -1.17 16.25
C ALA A 54 -21.19 -1.10 16.24
N LEU A 55 -21.86 -2.00 15.50
CA LEU A 55 -23.32 -2.12 15.53
C LEU A 55 -23.86 -2.45 16.93
N PHE A 56 -23.06 -3.13 17.76
CA PHE A 56 -23.41 -3.48 19.15
C PHE A 56 -23.17 -2.35 20.16
N PHE A 57 -22.41 -1.30 19.81
CA PHE A 57 -22.05 -0.17 20.68
C PHE A 57 -22.81 1.14 20.38
N ASN A 58 -23.73 1.14 19.41
CA ASN A 58 -24.53 2.31 19.06
C ASN A 58 -25.66 2.57 20.07
N ILE A 59 -25.31 3.06 21.26
CA ILE A 59 -26.16 4.03 21.97
C ILE A 59 -25.26 5.18 22.45
N PRO A 60 -24.94 6.15 21.57
CA PRO A 60 -24.97 7.54 22.03
C PRO A 60 -25.43 8.55 20.96
N ASP A 61 -26.48 9.33 21.29
CA ASP A 61 -27.12 10.38 20.49
C ASP A 61 -26.32 11.71 20.39
N THR A 62 -24.99 11.66 20.24
CA THR A 62 -24.20 12.89 19.98
C THR A 62 -23.06 12.64 18.98
N LEU A 63 -23.06 13.39 17.87
CA LEU A 63 -22.01 13.34 16.83
C LEU A 63 -20.61 13.57 17.43
N THR A 64 -20.48 14.45 18.43
CA THR A 64 -19.21 14.80 19.06
C THR A 64 -18.57 13.61 19.78
N LEU A 65 -19.35 12.82 20.52
CA LEU A 65 -18.82 11.67 21.27
C LEU A 65 -18.42 10.55 20.32
N GLN A 66 -19.24 10.27 19.30
CA GLN A 66 -18.94 9.25 18.29
C GLN A 66 -17.63 9.55 17.56
N VAL A 67 -17.42 10.79 17.12
CA VAL A 67 -16.18 11.21 16.45
C VAL A 67 -14.97 11.08 17.37
N ALA A 68 -15.08 11.51 18.64
CA ALA A 68 -13.99 11.43 19.59
C ALA A 68 -13.59 9.97 19.91
N VAL A 69 -14.58 9.10 20.12
CA VAL A 69 -14.34 7.67 20.39
C VAL A 69 -13.70 6.99 19.19
N ILE A 70 -14.24 7.19 17.99
CA ILE A 70 -13.69 6.60 16.75
C ILE A 70 -12.26 7.07 16.53
N PHE A 71 -11.97 8.35 16.76
CA PHE A 71 -10.63 8.90 16.63
C PHE A 71 -9.62 8.26 17.59
N ILE A 72 -9.95 8.20 18.88
CA ILE A 72 -9.07 7.61 19.91
C ILE A 72 -8.87 6.11 19.65
N VAL A 73 -9.94 5.38 19.35
CA VAL A 73 -9.88 3.94 19.09
C VAL A 73 -9.07 3.64 17.83
N ASN A 74 -9.32 4.34 16.72
CA ASN A 74 -8.54 4.13 15.49
C ASN A 74 -7.05 4.45 15.68
N GLY A 75 -6.72 5.51 16.40
CA GLY A 75 -5.34 5.83 16.74
C GLY A 75 -4.68 4.79 17.64
N LEU A 76 -5.41 4.29 18.65
CA LEU A 76 -4.91 3.25 19.56
C LEU A 76 -4.68 1.92 18.84
N ILE A 77 -5.56 1.58 17.91
CA ILE A 77 -5.44 0.39 17.07
C ILE A 77 -4.22 0.53 16.17
N PHE A 78 -4.09 1.64 15.45
CA PHE A 78 -2.92 1.89 14.61
C PHE A 78 -1.62 1.84 15.41
N TRP A 79 -1.58 2.47 16.59
CA TRP A 79 -0.42 2.43 17.49
C TRP A 79 -0.04 1.01 17.91
N THR A 80 -1.04 0.20 18.26
CA THR A 80 -0.84 -1.21 18.65
C THR A 80 -0.34 -2.03 17.47
N VAL A 81 -0.94 -1.88 16.29
CA VAL A 81 -0.57 -2.57 15.06
C VAL A 81 0.88 -2.25 14.68
N VAL A 82 1.24 -0.98 14.62
CA VAL A 82 2.60 -0.55 14.23
C VAL A 82 3.67 -1.04 15.20
N LYS A 83 3.34 -1.25 16.47
CA LYS A 83 4.27 -1.83 17.44
C LYS A 83 4.48 -3.33 17.28
N ILE A 84 3.47 -4.04 16.78
CA ILE A 84 3.50 -5.50 16.61
C ILE A 84 4.06 -5.87 15.25
N LEU A 85 3.80 -5.07 14.22
CA LEU A 85 4.20 -5.36 12.85
C LEU A 85 5.70 -5.08 12.63
N PRO A 86 6.46 -6.04 12.06
CA PRO A 86 7.84 -5.81 11.68
C PRO A 86 7.92 -4.87 10.46
N GLY A 87 8.83 -3.90 10.53
CA GLY A 87 9.14 -3.00 9.41
C GLY A 87 8.29 -1.73 9.35
N ILE A 88 7.52 -1.43 10.39
CA ILE A 88 6.94 -0.10 10.63
C ILE A 88 7.20 0.30 12.08
N SER A 89 7.50 1.57 12.34
CA SER A 89 7.75 2.06 13.68
C SER A 89 7.24 3.48 13.84
N VAL A 90 6.63 3.77 14.98
CA VAL A 90 6.11 5.10 15.30
C VAL A 90 6.72 5.61 16.60
N GLN A 91 7.31 6.80 16.55
CA GLN A 91 7.92 7.45 17.70
C GLN A 91 6.89 8.31 18.44
N GLY A 92 6.24 7.70 19.43
CA GLY A 92 5.29 8.35 20.34
C GLY A 92 3.83 8.02 20.02
N PHE A 93 2.94 8.37 20.96
CA PHE A 93 1.50 8.14 20.83
C PHE A 93 0.82 9.18 19.93
N LEU A 94 1.22 10.45 20.03
CA LEU A 94 0.58 11.54 19.28
C LEU A 94 0.68 11.37 17.74
N PRO A 95 1.82 10.96 17.15
CA PRO A 95 1.89 10.68 15.71
C PRO A 95 1.03 9.48 15.30
N ALA A 96 0.88 8.48 16.17
CA ALA A 96 0.03 7.32 15.91
C ALA A 96 -1.46 7.67 15.92
N LEU A 97 -1.85 8.66 16.74
CA LEU A 97 -3.22 9.18 16.77
C LEU A 97 -3.54 10.04 15.52
N ILE A 98 -2.56 10.80 15.03
CA ILE A 98 -2.70 11.65 13.84
C ILE A 98 -2.60 10.84 12.53
N ALA A 99 -1.83 9.75 12.51
CA ALA A 99 -1.59 8.95 11.31
C ALA A 99 -2.86 8.48 10.58
N PRO A 100 -3.91 7.96 11.26
CA PRO A 100 -5.17 7.61 10.60
C PRO A 100 -5.87 8.78 9.89
N ILE A 101 -5.76 10.00 10.45
CA ILE A 101 -6.32 11.21 9.82
C ILE A 101 -5.55 11.54 8.54
N VAL A 102 -4.22 11.59 8.64
CA VAL A 102 -3.36 11.89 7.49
C VAL A 102 -3.53 10.82 6.41
N PHE A 103 -3.61 9.56 6.80
CA PHE A 103 -3.89 8.44 5.92
C PHE A 103 -5.23 8.58 5.19
N THR A 104 -6.29 8.95 5.90
CA THR A 104 -7.60 9.19 5.28
C THR A 104 -7.50 10.34 4.26
N PHE A 105 -6.82 11.43 4.62
CA PHE A 105 -6.60 12.56 3.72
C PHE A 105 -5.77 12.17 2.49
N CYS A 106 -4.67 11.43 2.67
CA CYS A 106 -3.84 10.91 1.59
C CYS A 106 -4.64 9.98 0.68
N SER A 107 -5.47 9.10 1.25
CA SER A 107 -6.35 8.22 0.47
C SER A 107 -7.28 9.04 -0.40
N MET A 108 -7.98 10.01 0.18
CA MET A 108 -8.90 10.88 -0.57
C MET A 108 -8.19 11.66 -1.68
N MET A 109 -6.99 12.18 -1.41
CA MET A 109 -6.20 12.87 -2.43
C MET A 109 -5.82 11.90 -3.55
N ILE A 110 -5.26 10.74 -3.21
CA ILE A 110 -4.87 9.74 -4.17
C ILE A 110 -6.09 9.28 -4.98
N ASP A 111 -7.24 8.99 -4.36
CA ASP A 111 -8.46 8.60 -5.07
C ASP A 111 -8.90 9.69 -6.06
N ARG A 112 -8.79 10.97 -5.69
CA ARG A 112 -9.15 12.12 -6.54
C ARG A 112 -8.19 12.35 -7.71
N TYR A 113 -6.90 12.05 -7.54
CA TYR A 113 -5.92 12.16 -8.61
C TYR A 113 -5.86 10.88 -9.46
N ALA A 114 -5.93 9.70 -8.84
CA ALA A 114 -5.95 8.40 -9.48
C ALA A 114 -7.20 8.19 -10.32
N SER A 115 -8.33 8.83 -9.98
CA SER A 115 -9.52 8.87 -10.85
C SER A 115 -9.33 9.73 -12.10
N GLN A 116 -8.38 10.67 -12.10
CA GLN A 116 -8.02 11.48 -13.28
C GLN A 116 -6.84 10.88 -14.06
N VAL A 117 -6.02 10.05 -13.40
CA VAL A 117 -4.88 9.36 -14.01
C VAL A 117 -5.36 8.05 -14.62
N ASP A 118 -5.34 7.99 -15.95
CA ASP A 118 -5.72 6.81 -16.71
C ASP A 118 -4.65 5.70 -16.55
N TRP A 119 -4.76 4.87 -15.51
CA TRP A 119 -3.80 3.81 -15.17
C TRP A 119 -3.60 2.81 -16.30
N VAL A 120 -4.60 2.65 -17.17
CA VAL A 120 -4.50 1.84 -18.40
C VAL A 120 -3.52 2.47 -19.39
N ALA A 121 -3.50 3.80 -19.51
CA ALA A 121 -2.56 4.51 -20.36
C ALA A 121 -1.13 4.40 -19.82
N LEU A 122 -0.93 4.54 -18.51
CA LEU A 122 0.40 4.33 -17.89
C LEU A 122 0.91 2.90 -18.11
N PHE A 123 0.06 1.89 -17.93
CA PHE A 123 0.48 0.49 -18.12
C PHE A 123 0.86 0.19 -19.57
N LYS A 124 0.14 0.79 -20.54
CA LYS A 124 0.47 0.69 -21.97
C LYS A 124 1.84 1.32 -22.26
N THR A 125 2.09 2.52 -21.75
CA THR A 125 3.37 3.21 -21.93
C THR A 125 4.53 2.41 -21.32
N ILE A 126 4.34 1.83 -20.13
CA ILE A 126 5.38 1.01 -19.48
C ILE A 126 5.73 -0.23 -20.32
N LYS A 127 4.73 -0.99 -20.80
CA LYS A 127 5.00 -2.13 -21.68
C LYS A 127 5.69 -1.72 -22.98
N GLN A 128 5.27 -0.59 -23.54
CA GLN A 128 5.81 -0.08 -24.80
C GLN A 128 7.27 0.33 -24.65
N THR A 129 7.62 1.06 -23.57
CA THR A 129 9.01 1.42 -23.26
C THR A 129 9.86 0.19 -22.92
N ALA A 130 9.32 -0.79 -22.19
CA ALA A 130 10.03 -2.04 -21.90
C ALA A 130 10.33 -2.85 -23.17
N SER A 131 9.41 -2.88 -24.14
CA SER A 131 9.65 -3.53 -25.44
C SER A 131 10.72 -2.81 -26.27
N GLN A 132 10.77 -1.47 -26.19
CA GLN A 132 11.80 -0.67 -26.85
C GLN A 132 13.18 -0.84 -26.20
N LEU A 133 13.27 -0.97 -24.88
CA LEU A 133 14.55 -1.26 -24.23
C LEU A 133 15.03 -2.69 -24.54
N ARG A 134 14.12 -3.66 -24.59
CA ARG A 134 14.48 -5.06 -24.90
C ARG A 134 15.16 -5.18 -26.28
N SER A 135 14.64 -4.51 -27.30
CA SER A 135 15.24 -4.56 -28.64
C SER A 135 16.62 -3.89 -28.68
N HIS A 136 16.86 -2.82 -27.92
CA HIS A 136 18.17 -2.16 -27.86
C HIS A 136 19.22 -2.98 -27.09
N LEU A 137 18.79 -3.80 -26.15
CA LEU A 137 19.68 -4.74 -25.45
C LEU A 137 20.06 -5.91 -26.36
N GLU A 138 19.09 -6.47 -27.10
CA GLU A 138 19.32 -7.57 -28.05
C GLU A 138 20.30 -7.21 -29.18
N ASP A 139 20.35 -5.94 -29.61
CA ASP A 139 21.29 -5.44 -30.62
C ASP A 139 22.63 -4.95 -30.04
N THR A 140 22.81 -4.94 -28.71
CA THR A 140 24.06 -4.49 -28.10
C THR A 140 25.17 -5.53 -28.34
N PRO A 141 26.34 -5.14 -28.89
CA PRO A 141 27.43 -6.08 -29.23
C PRO A 141 27.98 -6.85 -28.02
N ALA A 142 27.74 -6.39 -26.80
CA ALA A 142 28.03 -7.13 -25.58
C ALA A 142 27.18 -8.41 -25.45
N GLN A 143 25.86 -8.36 -25.68
CA GLN A 143 24.97 -9.53 -25.56
C GLN A 143 25.26 -10.57 -26.65
N LYS A 144 25.57 -10.12 -27.86
CA LYS A 144 25.96 -10.99 -28.97
C LYS A 144 27.27 -11.76 -28.72
N ASN A 145 28.16 -11.23 -27.87
CA ASN A 145 29.37 -11.92 -27.41
C ASN A 145 29.10 -12.85 -26.21
N PHE A 146 28.23 -12.48 -25.27
CA PHE A 146 27.82 -13.37 -24.17
C PHE A 146 27.09 -14.63 -24.67
N LEU A 147 26.21 -14.49 -25.66
CA LEU A 147 25.51 -15.62 -26.28
C LEU A 147 26.41 -16.48 -27.19
N LYS A 148 27.58 -15.98 -27.58
CA LYS A 148 28.59 -16.70 -28.37
C LYS A 148 29.60 -17.45 -27.51
N HIS A 149 29.58 -17.20 -26.21
CA HIS A 149 30.44 -17.82 -25.21
C HIS A 149 29.67 -18.74 -24.25
N ASP A 150 28.42 -19.06 -24.58
CA ASP A 150 27.74 -20.20 -23.97
C ASP A 150 28.49 -21.46 -24.43
N PRO A 151 29.17 -22.20 -23.54
CA PRO A 151 29.74 -23.48 -23.93
C PRO A 151 28.56 -24.35 -24.36
N ALA A 152 28.64 -24.89 -25.59
CA ALA A 152 27.67 -25.87 -26.06
C ALA A 152 27.49 -26.91 -24.94
N PRO A 153 26.25 -27.37 -24.67
CA PRO A 153 26.03 -28.41 -23.67
C PRO A 153 26.97 -29.55 -24.02
N ASP A 154 27.83 -29.92 -23.08
CA ASP A 154 28.77 -31.03 -23.22
C ASP A 154 27.92 -32.26 -23.53
N THR A 155 27.81 -32.59 -24.81
CA THR A 155 27.26 -33.85 -25.25
C THR A 155 28.39 -34.84 -25.11
N ASP A 156 28.66 -35.18 -23.84
CA ASP A 156 29.37 -36.39 -23.49
C ASP A 156 28.55 -37.57 -24.02
N GLU A 157 29.16 -38.23 -25.00
CA GLU A 157 29.06 -39.64 -25.43
C GLU A 157 27.80 -40.46 -25.10
#